data_AF-A0A3D1WHF3-F1
#
_entry.id   AF-A0A3D1WHF3-F1
#
_cell.length_a   1.000
_cell.length_b   1.000
_cell.length_c   1.000
_cell.angle_alpha   90.00
_cell.angle_beta   90.00
_cell.angle_gamma   90.00
#
_symmetry.space_group_name_H-M   'P 1'
#
loop_
_entity.id
_entity.type
_entity.pdbx_description
1 polymer ?
#
loop_
_entity_poly.entity_id
_entity_poly.type
_entity_poly.pdbx_seq_one_letter_code
_entity_poly.pdbx_strand_id
1 'polypeptide(L)'
;MISKEEFCSVAGQLITDEDRKKYSKCKRRTTILLSCILPAIVVLFTILTLFSTQTGARFAFIPCGIVVLVIAALIIFRASSFEWTNFKQKYGAKVLKCLLGDYEYDYKQDYCIAKKIFIASNFAGKFDNYRGEDLLTVKIKNDDGTPSNAEFLICDLNVTETRQRTVVSNGHTRTEQYTVTVYNGAFGYVRFPFAFKCELDINPYSKRNQKISLEDIDFNKRFSVYTSDQVEALCILTPTMMTKLAALDKRVKHLKLSISNNNLYLGFKRNLFEINKKGRALDGRVFERFYDDAINIYEILEEIKNNNKVFKM
;
A
#
# COMPACT_ATOMS: atom_id res chain seq x y z
N MET A 1 -18.39 -3.76 12.79
CA MET A 1 -17.77 -2.53 12.21
C MET A 1 -18.89 -1.63 11.74
N ILE A 2 -18.78 -0.32 11.97
CA ILE A 2 -19.78 0.68 11.56
C ILE A 2 -19.93 0.75 10.04
N SER A 3 -21.05 1.30 9.56
CA SER A 3 -21.27 1.44 8.11
C SER A 3 -20.29 2.42 7.46
N LYS A 4 -20.11 2.32 6.14
CA LYS A 4 -19.22 3.21 5.38
C LYS A 4 -19.62 4.68 5.48
N GLU A 5 -20.92 4.95 5.44
CA GLU A 5 -21.49 6.29 5.51
C GLU A 5 -21.29 6.90 6.89
N GLU A 6 -21.56 6.12 7.94
CA GLU A 6 -21.32 6.50 9.33
C GLU A 6 -19.83 6.75 9.58
N PHE A 7 -18.96 5.86 9.11
CA PHE A 7 -17.52 6.04 9.19
C PHE A 7 -17.05 7.33 8.53
N CYS A 8 -17.49 7.60 7.29
CA CYS A 8 -17.13 8.84 6.59
C CYS A 8 -17.67 10.08 7.31
N SER A 9 -18.87 10.00 7.90
CA SER A 9 -19.47 11.09 8.67
C SER A 9 -18.62 11.40 9.92
N VAL A 10 -18.37 10.40 10.76
CA VAL A 10 -17.60 10.56 12.01
C VAL A 10 -16.16 10.99 11.70
N ALA A 11 -15.50 10.35 10.72
CA ALA A 11 -14.15 10.72 10.32
C ALA A 11 -14.09 12.15 9.75
N GLY A 12 -15.13 12.60 9.06
CA GLY A 12 -15.25 13.97 8.56
C GLY A 12 -15.39 15.03 9.65
N GLN A 13 -16.01 14.68 10.78
CA GLN A 13 -16.13 15.55 11.97
C GLN A 13 -14.80 15.71 12.72
N LEU A 14 -13.89 14.73 12.62
CA LEU A 14 -12.54 14.85 13.21
C LEU A 14 -11.70 15.94 12.52
N ILE A 15 -11.96 16.22 11.24
CA ILE A 15 -11.20 17.16 10.42
C ILE A 15 -11.59 18.59 10.81
N THR A 16 -10.63 19.37 11.31
CA THR A 16 -10.90 20.74 11.76
C THR A 16 -11.05 21.71 10.58
N ASP A 17 -11.75 22.82 10.80
CA ASP A 17 -11.85 23.89 9.78
C ASP A 17 -10.50 24.53 9.47
N GLU A 18 -9.55 24.53 10.41
CA GLU A 18 -8.18 24.96 10.16
C GLU A 18 -7.49 24.03 9.16
N ASP A 19 -7.65 22.71 9.31
CA ASP A 19 -7.09 21.73 8.39
C ASP A 19 -7.73 21.85 6.99
N ARG A 20 -9.05 22.09 6.92
CA ARG A 20 -9.76 22.36 5.65
C ARG A 20 -9.27 23.64 4.98
N LYS A 21 -9.07 24.72 5.73
CA LYS A 21 -8.51 26.00 5.23
C LYS A 21 -7.07 25.84 4.78
N LYS A 22 -6.26 25.07 5.52
CA LYS A 22 -4.86 24.81 5.17
C LYS A 22 -4.76 23.96 3.89
N TYR A 23 -5.56 22.91 3.79
CA TYR A 23 -5.68 22.09 2.59
C TYR A 23 -6.09 22.90 1.36
N SER A 24 -7.13 23.74 1.47
CA SER A 24 -7.59 24.56 0.35
C SER A 24 -6.55 25.61 -0.07
N LYS A 25 -5.81 26.22 0.88
CA LYS A 25 -4.68 27.11 0.59
C LYS A 25 -3.54 26.38 -0.12
N CYS A 26 -3.13 25.22 0.37
CA CYS A 26 -2.08 24.42 -0.27
C CYS A 26 -2.49 24.04 -1.69
N LYS A 27 -3.70 23.49 -1.86
CA LYS A 27 -4.24 23.12 -3.17
C LYS A 27 -4.34 24.30 -4.12
N ARG A 28 -4.83 25.46 -3.66
CA ARG A 28 -4.91 26.69 -4.46
C ARG A 28 -3.53 27.15 -4.91
N ARG A 29 -2.52 27.12 -4.02
CA ARG A 29 -1.12 27.45 -4.38
C ARG A 29 -0.61 26.50 -5.46
N THR A 30 -0.78 25.18 -5.29
CA THR A 30 -0.37 24.18 -6.27
C THR A 30 -1.08 24.37 -7.61
N THR A 31 -2.40 24.64 -7.62
CA THR A 31 -3.15 24.91 -8.85
C THR A 31 -2.65 26.17 -9.55
N ILE A 32 -2.49 27.30 -8.84
CA ILE A 32 -2.00 28.55 -9.43
C ILE A 32 -0.59 28.36 -10.03
N LEU A 33 0.29 27.66 -9.31
CA LEU A 33 1.64 27.39 -9.78
C LEU A 33 1.64 26.54 -11.06
N LEU A 34 0.78 25.52 -11.15
CA LEU A 34 0.66 24.67 -12.33
C LEU A 34 -0.09 25.33 -13.49
N SER A 35 -1.14 26.12 -13.23
CA SER A 35 -2.04 26.65 -14.26
C SER A 35 -1.63 28.03 -14.79
N CYS A 36 -0.88 28.82 -14.02
CA CYS A 36 -0.54 30.19 -14.39
C CYS A 36 0.97 30.38 -14.53
N ILE A 37 1.75 29.91 -13.56
CA ILE A 37 3.19 30.19 -13.51
C ILE A 37 3.95 29.31 -14.50
N LEU A 38 3.67 28.01 -14.56
CA LEU A 38 4.33 27.11 -15.52
C LEU A 38 4.09 27.53 -16.99
N PRO A 39 2.84 27.83 -17.42
CA PRO A 39 2.59 28.28 -18.79
C PRO A 39 3.19 29.66 -19.07
N ALA A 40 3.14 30.60 -18.12
CA ALA A 40 3.74 31.92 -18.30
C ALA A 40 5.26 31.86 -18.47
N ILE A 41 5.95 30.97 -17.73
CA ILE A 41 7.39 30.73 -17.90
C ILE A 41 7.67 30.15 -19.29
N VAL A 42 6.88 29.18 -19.76
CA VAL A 42 7.02 28.60 -21.11
C VAL A 42 6.81 29.68 -22.19
N VAL A 43 5.77 30.51 -22.06
CA VAL A 43 5.49 31.60 -23.01
C VAL A 43 6.62 32.64 -23.02
N LEU A 44 7.06 33.11 -21.84
CA LEU A 44 8.19 34.03 -21.72
C LEU A 44 9.45 33.45 -22.38
N PHE A 45 9.70 32.16 -22.18
CA PHE A 45 10.83 31.46 -22.77
C PHE A 45 10.72 31.36 -24.30
N THR A 46 9.54 31.08 -24.84
CA THR A 46 9.30 31.09 -26.29
C THR A 46 9.49 32.48 -26.91
N ILE A 47 9.08 33.54 -26.20
CA ILE A 47 9.26 34.93 -26.66
C ILE A 47 10.76 35.29 -26.68
N LEU A 48 11.49 35.00 -25.60
CA LEU A 48 12.92 35.30 -25.51
C LEU A 48 13.76 34.58 -26.58
N THR A 49 13.39 33.34 -26.93
CA THR A 49 14.07 32.59 -28.00
C THR A 49 13.77 33.16 -29.40
N LEU A 50 12.55 33.65 -29.65
CA LEU A 50 12.16 34.29 -30.91
C LEU A 50 12.89 35.61 -31.17
N PHE A 51 13.10 36.45 -30.14
CA PHE A 51 13.75 37.76 -30.27
C PHE A 51 15.29 37.71 -30.31
N SER A 52 15.89 36.57 -29.97
CA SER A 52 17.35 36.41 -30.04
C SER A 52 17.81 36.21 -31.50
N THR A 53 18.59 37.15 -32.03
CA THR A 53 19.15 37.11 -33.41
C THR A 53 20.47 36.34 -33.51
N GLN A 54 21.11 36.07 -32.37
CA GLN A 54 22.41 35.40 -32.30
C GLN A 54 22.23 33.93 -31.92
N THR A 55 22.67 33.03 -32.80
CA THR A 55 22.50 31.56 -32.67
C THR A 55 23.07 31.02 -31.36
N GLY A 56 24.19 31.59 -30.86
CA GLY A 56 24.82 31.19 -29.59
C GLY A 56 24.00 31.51 -28.34
N ALA A 57 23.20 32.58 -28.35
CA ALA A 57 22.38 32.97 -27.20
C ALA A 57 21.23 31.96 -26.98
N ARG A 58 20.68 31.39 -28.07
CA ARG A 58 19.62 30.38 -28.01
C ARG A 58 20.05 29.11 -27.27
N PHE A 59 21.30 28.69 -27.44
CA PHE A 59 21.85 27.50 -26.76
C PHE A 59 22.06 27.72 -25.25
N ALA A 60 22.25 28.96 -24.79
CA ALA A 60 22.46 29.27 -23.37
C ALA A 60 21.14 29.39 -22.58
N PHE A 61 20.07 29.88 -23.21
CA PHE A 61 18.79 30.08 -22.50
C PHE A 61 18.06 28.78 -22.17
N ILE A 62 18.11 27.78 -23.07
CA ILE A 62 17.37 26.50 -22.92
C ILE A 62 17.71 25.77 -21.60
N PRO A 63 18.99 25.53 -21.25
CA PRO A 63 19.33 24.88 -19.99
C PRO A 63 18.94 25.73 -18.76
N CYS A 64 19.07 27.06 -18.81
CA CYS A 64 18.65 27.94 -17.71
C CYS A 64 17.14 27.88 -17.45
N GLY A 65 16.31 27.86 -18.51
CA GLY A 65 14.86 27.72 -18.40
C GLY A 65 14.47 26.38 -17.75
N ILE A 66 15.14 25.29 -18.13
CA ILE A 66 14.92 23.96 -17.53
C ILE A 66 15.28 23.97 -16.05
N VAL A 67 16.40 24.59 -15.65
CA VAL A 67 16.81 24.68 -14.24
C VAL A 67 15.78 25.43 -13.40
N VAL A 68 15.25 26.57 -13.88
CA VAL A 68 14.21 27.33 -13.17
C VAL A 68 12.92 26.51 -13.03
N LEU A 69 12.51 25.80 -14.08
CA LEU A 69 11.35 24.92 -14.05
C LEU A 69 11.53 23.75 -13.07
N VAL A 70 12.73 23.15 -13.02
CA VAL A 70 13.07 22.08 -12.06
C VAL A 70 13.04 22.60 -10.63
N ILE A 71 13.61 23.78 -10.37
CA ILE A 71 13.59 24.40 -9.02
C ILE A 71 12.16 24.72 -8.60
N ALA A 72 11.36 25.33 -9.48
CA ALA A 72 9.96 25.63 -9.21
C ALA A 72 9.16 24.34 -8.93
N ALA A 73 9.37 23.29 -9.73
CA ALA A 73 8.75 21.98 -9.53
C ALA A 73 9.16 21.35 -8.18
N LEU A 74 10.44 21.46 -7.78
CA LEU A 74 10.92 20.96 -6.49
C LEU A 74 10.32 21.71 -5.31
N ILE A 75 10.14 23.03 -5.40
CA ILE A 75 9.50 23.85 -4.37
C ILE A 75 8.02 23.47 -4.22
N ILE A 76 7.31 23.34 -5.34
CA ILE A 76 5.90 22.90 -5.37
C ILE A 76 5.77 21.50 -4.75
N PHE A 77 6.64 20.58 -5.15
CA PHE A 77 6.63 19.20 -4.67
C PHE A 77 6.87 19.12 -3.17
N ARG A 78 7.86 19.86 -2.64
CA ARG A 78 8.15 19.89 -1.19
C ARG A 78 7.03 20.52 -0.37
N ALA A 79 6.47 21.65 -0.83
CA ALA A 79 5.36 22.30 -0.14
C ALA A 79 4.12 21.39 -0.08
N SER A 80 3.87 20.61 -1.13
CA SER A 80 2.74 19.68 -1.16
C SER A 80 3.00 18.37 -0.41
N SER A 81 4.25 17.89 -0.30
CA SER A 81 4.53 16.56 0.28
C SER A 81 4.62 16.57 1.81
N PHE A 82 5.11 17.67 2.40
CA PHE A 82 5.39 17.75 3.84
C PHE A 82 4.12 17.84 4.72
N GLU A 83 2.98 18.29 4.18
CA GLU A 83 1.77 18.46 4.98
C GLU A 83 0.96 17.16 5.16
N TRP A 84 1.11 16.19 4.26
CA TRP A 84 0.33 14.94 4.31
C TRP A 84 0.83 13.94 5.35
N THR A 85 2.13 13.93 5.64
CA THR A 85 2.71 13.07 6.69
C THR A 85 2.20 13.50 8.06
N ASN A 86 2.17 14.81 8.34
CA ASN A 86 1.61 15.35 9.57
C ASN A 86 0.09 15.11 9.66
N PHE A 87 -0.64 15.18 8.54
CA PHE A 87 -2.06 14.85 8.49
C PHE A 87 -2.30 13.36 8.80
N LYS A 88 -1.55 12.46 8.18
CA LYS A 88 -1.59 11.01 8.46
C LYS A 88 -1.33 10.73 9.94
N GLN A 89 -0.27 11.31 10.50
CA GLN A 89 0.07 11.19 11.91
C GLN A 89 -1.02 11.73 12.86
N LYS A 90 -1.61 12.89 12.54
CA LYS A 90 -2.66 13.52 13.37
C LYS A 90 -3.96 12.72 13.40
N TYR A 91 -4.29 12.03 12.30
CA TYR A 91 -5.60 11.40 12.10
C TYR A 91 -5.62 9.88 12.14
N GLY A 92 -4.49 9.19 11.89
CA GLY A 92 -4.43 7.73 11.82
C GLY A 92 -5.06 7.04 13.03
N ALA A 93 -4.59 7.37 14.24
CA ALA A 93 -5.10 6.80 15.48
C ALA A 93 -6.59 7.13 15.73
N LYS A 94 -7.04 8.34 15.35
CA LYS A 94 -8.43 8.76 15.55
C LYS A 94 -9.39 8.03 14.60
N VAL A 95 -8.99 7.85 13.35
CA VAL A 95 -9.78 7.13 12.35
C VAL A 95 -9.83 5.64 12.65
N LEU A 96 -8.73 5.07 13.15
CA LEU A 96 -8.72 3.70 13.66
C LEU A 96 -9.71 3.51 14.81
N LYS A 97 -9.79 4.48 15.74
CA LYS A 97 -10.78 4.45 16.83
C LYS A 97 -12.22 4.43 16.32
N CYS A 98 -12.52 5.17 15.25
CA CYS A 98 -13.85 5.15 14.62
C CYS A 98 -14.16 3.79 13.98
N LEU A 99 -13.18 3.17 13.32
CA LEU A 99 -13.38 1.91 12.62
C LEU A 99 -13.43 0.69 13.55
N LEU A 100 -12.56 0.69 14.56
CA LEU A 100 -12.26 -0.44 15.43
C LEU A 100 -12.77 -0.23 16.86
N GLY A 101 -13.69 0.70 17.11
CA GLY A 101 -14.17 1.03 18.45
C GLY A 101 -14.69 -0.17 19.27
N ASP A 102 -15.20 -1.20 18.61
CA ASP A 102 -15.70 -2.44 19.23
C ASP A 102 -14.64 -3.54 19.38
N TYR A 103 -13.41 -3.30 18.93
CA TYR A 103 -12.32 -4.25 18.92
C TYR A 103 -11.23 -3.81 19.91
N GLU A 104 -10.57 -4.78 20.54
CA GLU A 104 -9.35 -4.50 21.26
C GLU A 104 -8.20 -4.40 20.25
N TYR A 105 -7.54 -3.25 20.18
CA TYR A 105 -6.46 -3.00 19.23
C TYR A 105 -5.35 -2.12 19.84
N ASP A 106 -4.15 -2.26 19.28
CA ASP A 106 -2.98 -1.41 19.53
C ASP A 106 -2.47 -0.84 18.21
N TYR A 107 -2.04 0.42 18.20
CA TYR A 107 -1.51 1.08 17.02
C TYR A 107 -0.22 1.83 17.33
N LYS A 108 0.84 1.48 16.60
CA LYS A 108 2.20 1.99 16.77
C LYS A 108 2.75 2.47 15.43
N GLN A 109 2.81 3.79 15.27
CA GLN A 109 3.19 4.44 14.01
C GLN A 109 4.62 4.11 13.56
N ASP A 110 5.58 4.06 14.48
CA ASP A 110 7.01 3.85 14.13
C ASP A 110 7.45 2.37 14.17
N TYR A 111 6.49 1.46 14.26
CA TYR A 111 6.74 0.02 14.35
C TYR A 111 6.21 -0.70 13.11
N CYS A 112 6.75 -1.89 12.85
CA CYS A 112 6.27 -2.78 11.80
C CYS A 112 6.46 -4.25 12.22
N ILE A 113 5.84 -5.16 11.46
CA ILE A 113 5.98 -6.60 11.67
C ILE A 113 7.45 -7.00 11.52
N ALA A 114 7.92 -7.91 12.39
CA ALA A 114 9.31 -8.34 12.43
C ALA A 114 9.79 -8.97 11.11
N LYS A 115 11.02 -8.63 10.67
CA LYS A 115 11.65 -9.15 9.44
C LYS A 115 11.56 -10.67 9.29
N LYS A 116 11.72 -11.43 10.37
CA LYS A 116 11.61 -12.91 10.35
C LYS A 116 10.25 -13.42 9.88
N ILE A 117 9.17 -12.71 10.23
CA ILE A 117 7.79 -13.04 9.85
C ILE A 117 7.60 -12.73 8.36
N PHE A 118 8.13 -11.60 7.88
CA PHE A 118 8.09 -11.26 6.47
C PHE A 118 8.87 -12.26 5.60
N ILE A 119 10.06 -12.71 6.03
CA ILE A 119 10.83 -13.73 5.31
C ILE A 119 10.03 -15.03 5.16
N ALA A 120 9.33 -15.46 6.21
CA ALA A 120 8.50 -16.67 6.19
C ALA A 120 7.34 -16.61 5.18
N SER A 121 6.86 -15.40 4.82
CA SER A 121 5.73 -15.20 3.89
C SER A 121 6.02 -15.58 2.43
N ASN A 122 7.28 -15.78 2.03
CA ASN A 122 7.66 -16.03 0.64
C ASN A 122 7.21 -14.91 -0.34
N PHE A 123 7.06 -13.67 0.13
CA PHE A 123 6.65 -12.55 -0.73
C PHE A 123 7.81 -11.86 -1.45
N ALA A 124 9.04 -12.09 -1.00
CA ALA A 124 10.25 -11.45 -1.49
C ALA A 124 11.44 -12.43 -1.48
N GLY A 125 12.41 -12.19 -2.36
CA GLY A 125 13.69 -12.90 -2.39
C GLY A 125 14.70 -12.32 -1.41
N LYS A 126 15.95 -12.20 -1.84
CA LYS A 126 17.00 -11.54 -1.07
C LYS A 126 16.73 -10.03 -0.96
N PHE A 127 17.02 -9.45 0.21
CA PHE A 127 16.98 -8.02 0.46
C PHE A 127 17.89 -7.64 1.63
N ASP A 128 18.35 -6.40 1.63
CA ASP A 128 19.29 -5.89 2.63
C ASP A 128 18.59 -4.97 3.62
N ASN A 129 17.77 -4.05 3.12
CA ASN A 129 17.09 -3.03 3.92
C ASN A 129 15.60 -3.36 4.09
N TYR A 130 15.15 -3.29 5.35
CA TYR A 130 13.79 -3.61 5.77
C TYR A 130 13.29 -2.50 6.69
N ARG A 131 12.28 -1.76 6.24
CA ARG A 131 11.66 -0.67 6.99
C ARG A 131 10.15 -0.81 6.92
N GLY A 132 9.47 -0.23 7.88
CA GLY A 132 8.02 -0.14 7.86
C GLY A 132 7.51 0.83 8.91
N GLU A 133 6.23 1.14 8.79
CA GLU A 133 5.48 2.04 9.66
C GLU A 133 4.05 1.51 9.84
N ASP A 134 3.32 2.12 10.76
CA ASP A 134 1.90 1.89 11.00
C ASP A 134 1.54 0.45 11.41
N LEU A 135 2.21 -0.08 12.43
CA LEU A 135 1.81 -1.37 13.00
C LEU A 135 0.47 -1.24 13.72
N LEU A 136 -0.56 -1.84 13.14
CA LEU A 136 -1.84 -2.08 13.76
C LEU A 136 -1.91 -3.55 14.20
N THR A 137 -2.26 -3.77 15.47
CA THR A 137 -2.55 -5.09 16.03
C THR A 137 -4.00 -5.10 16.47
N VAL A 138 -4.80 -6.04 15.97
CA VAL A 138 -6.22 -6.20 16.32
C VAL A 138 -6.42 -7.59 16.91
N LYS A 139 -7.00 -7.68 18.12
CA LYS A 139 -7.39 -8.98 18.68
C LYS A 139 -8.59 -9.52 17.93
N ILE A 140 -8.48 -10.78 17.51
CA ILE A 140 -9.57 -11.51 16.86
C ILE A 140 -10.45 -12.06 17.97
N LYS A 141 -11.77 -11.86 17.87
CA LYS A 141 -12.73 -12.47 18.81
C LYS A 141 -12.96 -13.94 18.43
N ASN A 142 -13.21 -14.78 19.43
CA ASN A 142 -13.81 -16.09 19.24
C ASN A 142 -15.25 -15.95 18.71
N ASP A 143 -15.83 -17.05 18.28
CA ASP A 143 -17.17 -17.05 17.66
C ASP A 143 -18.30 -16.74 18.64
N ASP A 144 -18.07 -17.02 19.92
CA ASP A 144 -18.94 -16.65 21.03
C ASP A 144 -18.76 -15.17 21.45
N GLY A 145 -17.92 -14.42 20.74
CA GLY A 145 -17.61 -13.02 21.05
C GLY A 145 -16.57 -12.83 22.15
N THR A 146 -16.02 -13.91 22.74
CA THR A 146 -14.99 -13.81 23.77
C THR A 146 -13.62 -13.43 23.17
N PRO A 147 -12.72 -12.81 23.95
CA PRO A 147 -11.36 -12.51 23.47
C PRO A 147 -10.60 -13.81 23.12
N SER A 148 -10.02 -13.88 21.92
CA SER A 148 -9.08 -14.94 21.58
C SER A 148 -7.63 -14.49 21.78
N ASN A 149 -6.71 -15.45 21.87
CA ASN A 149 -5.27 -15.18 21.85
C ASN A 149 -4.74 -14.94 20.42
N ALA A 150 -5.60 -14.98 19.39
CA ALA A 150 -5.20 -14.73 18.02
C ALA A 150 -5.23 -13.23 17.73
N GLU A 151 -4.14 -12.73 17.16
CA GLU A 151 -3.96 -11.33 16.81
C GLU A 151 -3.72 -11.21 15.31
N PHE A 152 -4.43 -10.28 14.68
CA PHE A 152 -4.13 -9.84 13.32
C PHE A 152 -3.24 -8.61 13.38
N LEU A 153 -2.05 -8.72 12.77
CA LEU A 153 -1.10 -7.63 12.63
C LEU A 153 -1.10 -7.16 11.19
N ILE A 154 -1.04 -5.85 10.96
CA ILE A 154 -0.84 -5.26 9.64
C ILE A 154 -0.01 -3.97 9.73
N CYS A 155 0.89 -3.77 8.78
CA CYS A 155 1.73 -2.57 8.69
C CYS A 155 2.09 -2.26 7.22
N ASP A 156 2.57 -1.05 6.95
CA ASP A 156 3.12 -0.68 5.65
C ASP A 156 4.63 -0.96 5.63
N LEU A 157 5.11 -1.74 4.67
CA LEU A 157 6.51 -2.14 4.54
C LEU A 157 7.17 -1.53 3.30
N ASN A 158 8.45 -1.17 3.46
CA ASN A 158 9.37 -0.83 2.37
C ASN A 158 10.63 -1.70 2.48
N VAL A 159 10.77 -2.62 1.53
CA VAL A 159 11.86 -3.61 1.49
C VAL A 159 12.66 -3.44 0.20
N THR A 160 13.97 -3.29 0.34
CA THR A 160 14.87 -2.93 -0.76
C THR A 160 16.14 -3.78 -0.76
N GLU A 161 16.66 -4.02 -1.95
CA GLU A 161 17.89 -4.75 -2.22
C GLU A 161 18.88 -3.82 -2.93
N THR A 162 20.14 -3.81 -2.48
CA THR A 162 21.21 -3.09 -3.15
C THR A 162 21.82 -4.00 -4.20
N ARG A 163 21.69 -3.62 -5.47
CA ARG A 163 22.26 -4.36 -6.60
C ARG A 163 23.47 -3.63 -7.14
N GLN A 164 24.35 -4.39 -7.79
CA GLN A 164 25.53 -3.87 -8.47
C GLN A 164 25.40 -4.16 -9.96
N ARG A 165 25.79 -3.20 -10.80
CA ARG A 165 25.98 -3.41 -12.23
C ARG A 165 27.35 -2.93 -12.65
N THR A 166 27.94 -3.63 -13.59
CA THR A 166 29.18 -3.21 -14.25
C THR A 166 28.81 -2.38 -15.47
N VAL A 167 29.29 -1.15 -15.53
CA VAL A 167 29.13 -0.24 -16.66
C VAL A 167 30.49 -0.05 -17.32
N VAL A 168 30.53 -0.29 -18.63
CA VAL A 168 31.71 0.01 -19.46
C VAL A 168 31.42 1.30 -20.22
N SER A 169 32.25 2.31 -20.01
CA SER A 169 32.17 3.59 -20.70
C SER A 169 33.57 4.01 -21.12
N ASN A 170 33.75 4.30 -22.42
CA ASN A 170 35.03 4.71 -23.00
C ASN A 170 36.21 3.78 -22.65
N GLY A 171 35.99 2.46 -22.67
CA GLY A 171 37.03 1.47 -22.34
C GLY A 171 37.34 1.32 -20.84
N HIS A 172 36.73 2.12 -19.97
CA HIS A 172 36.85 1.98 -18.52
C HIS A 172 35.67 1.21 -17.93
N THR A 173 35.97 0.30 -17.01
CA THR A 173 34.99 -0.47 -16.25
C THR A 173 34.71 0.22 -14.92
N ARG A 174 33.44 0.48 -14.63
CA ARG A 174 32.98 1.01 -13.35
C ARG A 174 31.89 0.12 -12.77
N THR A 175 31.99 -0.17 -11.47
CA THR A 175 30.88 -0.81 -10.73
C THR A 175 29.99 0.28 -10.15
N GLU A 176 28.69 0.21 -10.45
CA GLU A 176 27.67 1.11 -9.92
C GLU A 176 26.73 0.34 -9.00
N GLN A 177 26.42 0.91 -7.84
CA GLN A 177 25.40 0.39 -6.93
C GLN A 177 24.08 1.12 -7.15
N TYR A 178 22.98 0.38 -7.16
CA TYR A 178 21.64 0.95 -7.25
C TYR A 178 20.66 0.15 -6.39
N THR A 179 19.71 0.85 -5.77
CA THR A 179 18.70 0.24 -4.90
C THR A 179 17.48 -0.16 -5.71
N VAL A 180 16.98 -1.38 -5.50
CA VAL A 180 15.74 -1.89 -6.10
C VAL A 180 14.73 -2.20 -5.01
N THR A 181 13.49 -1.74 -5.21
CA THR A 181 12.36 -2.08 -4.36
C THR A 181 11.91 -3.51 -4.61
N VAL A 182 12.04 -4.36 -3.59
CA VAL A 182 11.60 -5.76 -3.62
C VAL A 182 10.14 -5.88 -3.18
N TYR A 183 9.75 -5.09 -2.17
CA TYR A 183 8.38 -5.01 -1.68
C TYR A 183 8.06 -3.60 -1.19
N ASN A 184 6.88 -3.08 -1.53
CA ASN A 184 6.40 -1.79 -1.03
C ASN A 184 4.88 -1.81 -0.94
N GLY A 185 4.33 -1.75 0.27
CA GLY A 185 2.90 -1.79 0.52
C GLY A 185 2.53 -2.48 1.83
N ALA A 186 1.24 -2.68 2.06
CA ALA A 186 0.71 -3.28 3.27
C ALA A 186 1.08 -4.76 3.37
N PHE A 187 1.44 -5.21 4.56
CA PHE A 187 1.74 -6.59 4.89
C PHE A 187 1.02 -6.96 6.18
N GLY A 188 0.20 -8.00 6.11
CA GLY A 188 -0.59 -8.55 7.19
C GLY A 188 -0.12 -9.93 7.60
N TYR A 189 -0.31 -10.26 8.87
CA TYR A 189 0.04 -11.55 9.47
C TYR A 189 -0.98 -11.91 10.55
N VAL A 190 -1.42 -13.16 10.56
CA VAL A 190 -2.19 -13.74 11.66
C VAL A 190 -1.65 -15.13 11.97
N ARG A 191 -1.61 -15.45 13.26
CA ARG A 191 -1.42 -16.82 13.73
C ARG A 191 -2.74 -17.36 14.26
N PHE A 192 -3.25 -18.39 13.60
CA PHE A 192 -4.46 -19.07 14.04
C PHE A 192 -4.16 -20.03 15.21
N PRO A 193 -5.17 -20.36 16.05
CA PRO A 193 -5.03 -21.37 17.10
C PRO A 193 -5.09 -22.81 16.56
N PHE A 194 -5.08 -22.97 15.24
CA PHE A 194 -5.12 -24.24 14.53
C PHE A 194 -4.11 -24.22 13.39
N ALA A 195 -3.73 -25.41 12.92
CA ALA A 195 -2.87 -25.58 11.76
C ALA A 195 -3.69 -26.02 10.53
N PHE A 196 -3.31 -25.51 9.38
CA PHE A 196 -3.68 -26.04 8.06
C PHE A 196 -2.75 -27.22 7.74
N LYS A 197 -3.26 -28.27 7.09
CA LYS A 197 -2.41 -29.41 6.69
C LYS A 197 -1.61 -29.08 5.43
N CYS A 198 -2.11 -28.15 4.62
CA CYS A 198 -1.49 -27.71 3.39
C CYS A 198 -0.70 -26.40 3.55
N GLU A 199 0.35 -26.30 2.74
CA GLU A 199 0.92 -25.02 2.37
C GLU A 199 0.17 -24.48 1.16
N LEU A 200 -0.20 -23.21 1.18
CA LEU A 200 -0.90 -22.55 0.08
C LEU A 200 -0.28 -21.18 -0.19
N ASP A 201 0.16 -20.96 -1.42
CA ASP A 201 0.79 -19.72 -1.85
C ASP A 201 0.03 -19.15 -3.07
N ILE A 202 -0.44 -17.91 -2.95
CA ILE A 202 -0.98 -17.09 -4.03
C ILE A 202 0.04 -16.03 -4.41
N ASN A 203 0.45 -16.02 -5.68
CA ASN A 203 1.45 -15.12 -6.24
C ASN A 203 2.76 -15.07 -5.42
N PRO A 204 3.35 -16.23 -5.06
CA PRO A 204 4.58 -16.26 -4.28
C PRO A 204 5.76 -15.68 -5.06
N TYR A 205 6.83 -15.34 -4.34
CA TYR A 205 8.13 -15.09 -4.94
C TYR A 205 8.75 -16.38 -5.46
N SER A 206 8.92 -17.39 -4.58
CA SER A 206 9.47 -18.70 -4.94
C SER A 206 8.37 -19.73 -5.15
N LYS A 207 8.42 -20.45 -6.27
CA LYS A 207 7.44 -21.47 -6.66
C LYS A 207 7.85 -22.84 -6.10
N ARG A 208 7.65 -23.03 -4.79
CA ARG A 208 8.14 -24.21 -4.05
C ARG A 208 7.26 -25.46 -4.24
N ASN A 209 5.94 -25.25 -4.29
CA ASN A 209 4.95 -26.32 -4.37
C ASN A 209 4.39 -26.50 -5.79
N GLN A 210 3.48 -27.44 -6.00
CA GLN A 210 2.85 -27.66 -7.30
C GLN A 210 1.87 -26.52 -7.62
N LYS A 211 1.93 -26.02 -8.86
CA LYS A 211 0.92 -25.08 -9.37
C LYS A 211 -0.39 -25.82 -9.65
N ILE A 212 -1.50 -25.29 -9.16
CA ILE A 212 -2.85 -25.81 -9.46
C ILE A 212 -3.64 -24.83 -10.33
N SER A 213 -4.69 -25.34 -10.97
CA SER A 213 -5.69 -24.55 -11.68
C SER A 213 -7.04 -24.81 -11.03
N LEU A 214 -7.77 -23.75 -10.69
CA LEU A 214 -9.12 -23.82 -10.12
C LEU A 214 -10.16 -23.88 -11.24
N GLU A 215 -11.43 -24.11 -10.90
CA GLU A 215 -12.53 -24.09 -11.88
C GLU A 215 -12.82 -22.67 -12.41
N ASP A 216 -12.56 -21.64 -11.59
CA ASP A 216 -12.76 -20.25 -11.98
C ASP A 216 -11.63 -19.76 -12.90
N ILE A 217 -11.96 -19.66 -14.20
CA ILE A 217 -11.05 -19.21 -15.26
C ILE A 217 -10.56 -17.77 -15.01
N ASP A 218 -11.41 -16.88 -14.53
CA ASP A 218 -11.05 -15.48 -14.31
C ASP A 218 -10.18 -15.30 -13.07
N PHE A 219 -10.38 -16.13 -12.05
CA PHE A 219 -9.46 -16.22 -10.92
C PHE A 219 -8.07 -16.69 -11.37
N ASN A 220 -7.98 -17.76 -12.17
CA ASN A 220 -6.70 -18.29 -12.66
C ASN A 220 -5.93 -17.33 -13.58
N LYS A 221 -6.62 -16.40 -14.26
CA LYS A 221 -5.96 -15.32 -15.03
C LYS A 221 -5.29 -14.29 -14.12
N ARG A 222 -5.84 -14.05 -12.93
CA ARG A 222 -5.39 -13.04 -11.96
C ARG A 222 -4.37 -13.58 -10.98
N PHE A 223 -4.53 -14.84 -10.59
CA PHE A 223 -3.79 -15.46 -9.51
C PHE A 223 -3.07 -16.72 -9.96
N SER A 224 -1.83 -16.87 -9.51
CA SER A 224 -1.11 -18.13 -9.59
C SER A 224 -1.10 -18.80 -8.22
N VAL A 225 -1.69 -19.99 -8.14
CA VAL A 225 -1.85 -20.74 -6.89
C VAL A 225 -0.90 -21.93 -6.88
N TYR A 226 -0.17 -22.08 -5.79
CA TYR A 226 0.74 -23.20 -5.53
C TYR A 226 0.38 -23.83 -4.19
N THR A 227 0.37 -25.16 -4.11
CA THR A 227 0.01 -25.84 -2.86
C THR A 227 0.67 -27.21 -2.72
N SER A 228 0.87 -27.65 -1.48
CA SER A 228 1.31 -29.01 -1.15
C SER A 228 0.16 -30.03 -1.15
N ASP A 229 -1.09 -29.59 -1.05
CA ASP A 229 -2.28 -30.44 -1.06
C ASP A 229 -3.43 -29.73 -1.80
N GLN A 230 -3.77 -30.23 -2.98
CA GLN A 230 -4.82 -29.65 -3.82
C GLN A 230 -6.21 -29.76 -3.20
N VAL A 231 -6.50 -30.83 -2.45
CA VAL A 231 -7.83 -31.06 -1.88
C VAL A 231 -8.11 -30.01 -0.81
N GLU A 232 -7.17 -29.84 0.14
CA GLU A 232 -7.33 -28.82 1.17
C GLU A 232 -7.23 -27.39 0.62
N ALA A 233 -6.43 -27.17 -0.45
CA ALA A 233 -6.41 -25.87 -1.11
C ALA A 233 -7.78 -25.48 -1.70
N LEU A 234 -8.52 -26.42 -2.28
CA LEU A 234 -9.89 -26.18 -2.79
C LEU A 234 -10.88 -25.93 -1.65
N CYS A 235 -10.67 -26.56 -0.50
CA CYS A 235 -11.43 -26.31 0.73
C CYS A 235 -11.19 -24.90 1.28
N ILE A 236 -9.97 -24.36 1.17
CA ILE A 236 -9.65 -22.98 1.55
C ILE A 236 -10.17 -21.99 0.50
N LEU A 237 -9.94 -22.27 -0.79
CA LEU A 237 -10.28 -21.43 -1.93
C LEU A 237 -11.69 -21.71 -2.46
N THR A 238 -12.68 -21.66 -1.57
CA THR A 238 -14.10 -21.74 -1.94
C THR A 238 -14.48 -20.62 -2.93
N PRO A 239 -15.58 -20.75 -3.69
CA PRO A 239 -16.07 -19.68 -4.57
C PRO A 239 -16.23 -18.32 -3.85
N THR A 240 -16.68 -18.33 -2.60
CA THR A 240 -16.78 -17.13 -1.76
C THR A 240 -15.41 -16.54 -1.47
N MET A 241 -14.44 -17.36 -1.07
CA MET A 241 -13.08 -16.92 -0.80
C MET A 241 -12.41 -16.33 -2.05
N MET A 242 -12.55 -17.00 -3.20
CA MET A 242 -12.04 -16.52 -4.49
C MET A 242 -12.63 -15.15 -4.86
N THR A 243 -13.94 -14.97 -4.66
CA THR A 243 -14.63 -13.70 -4.91
C THR A 243 -14.08 -12.58 -4.01
N LYS A 244 -13.91 -12.84 -2.71
CA LYS A 244 -13.36 -11.87 -1.74
C LYS A 244 -11.91 -11.48 -2.09
N LEU A 245 -11.07 -12.46 -2.43
CA LEU A 245 -9.69 -12.21 -2.88
C LEU A 245 -9.64 -11.37 -4.17
N ALA A 246 -10.48 -11.70 -5.15
CA ALA A 246 -10.57 -10.95 -6.41
C ALA A 246 -11.08 -9.51 -6.21
N ALA A 247 -12.04 -9.31 -5.30
CA ALA A 247 -12.55 -7.99 -4.94
C ALA A 247 -11.47 -7.12 -4.30
N LEU A 248 -10.69 -7.68 -3.36
CA LEU A 248 -9.55 -6.99 -2.77
C LEU A 248 -8.49 -6.66 -3.82
N ASP A 249 -8.04 -7.65 -4.62
CA ASP A 249 -7.00 -7.45 -5.64
C ASP A 249 -7.37 -6.41 -6.70
N LYS A 250 -8.64 -6.36 -7.12
CA LYS A 250 -9.14 -5.32 -8.04
C LYS A 250 -8.86 -3.91 -7.50
N ARG A 251 -8.86 -3.74 -6.17
CA ARG A 251 -8.63 -2.46 -5.50
C ARG A 251 -7.15 -2.22 -5.19
N VAL A 252 -6.44 -3.20 -4.64
CA VAL A 252 -5.05 -3.04 -4.15
C VAL A 252 -3.98 -3.35 -5.20
N LYS A 253 -4.28 -4.25 -6.15
CA LYS A 253 -3.37 -4.89 -7.12
C LYS A 253 -2.24 -5.69 -6.49
N HIS A 254 -1.87 -6.78 -7.18
CA HIS A 254 -0.77 -7.66 -6.79
C HIS A 254 -0.95 -8.25 -5.40
N LEU A 255 -2.17 -8.66 -5.09
CA LEU A 255 -2.47 -9.40 -3.87
C LEU A 255 -1.65 -10.70 -3.84
N LYS A 256 -1.02 -10.93 -2.69
CA LYS A 256 -0.30 -12.12 -2.31
C LYS A 256 -0.90 -12.67 -1.04
N LEU A 257 -0.93 -13.98 -0.93
CA LEU A 257 -1.38 -14.69 0.25
C LEU A 257 -0.49 -15.91 0.43
N SER A 258 -0.11 -16.22 1.67
CA SER A 258 0.62 -17.44 1.99
C SER A 258 0.05 -18.03 3.26
N ILE A 259 -0.17 -19.34 3.27
CA ILE A 259 -0.58 -20.11 4.42
C ILE A 259 0.45 -21.22 4.62
N SER A 260 0.96 -21.34 5.83
CA SER A 260 1.84 -22.44 6.23
C SER A 260 1.70 -22.71 7.72
N ASN A 261 1.44 -23.98 8.06
CA ASN A 261 1.14 -24.44 9.42
C ASN A 261 -0.03 -23.65 10.02
N ASN A 262 0.20 -22.83 11.05
CA ASN A 262 -0.83 -22.00 11.69
C ASN A 262 -0.74 -20.51 11.32
N ASN A 263 0.08 -20.17 10.31
CA ASN A 263 0.37 -18.79 9.95
C ASN A 263 -0.28 -18.46 8.62
N LEU A 264 -0.90 -17.29 8.57
CA LEU A 264 -1.34 -16.67 7.32
C LEU A 264 -0.67 -15.32 7.15
N TYR A 265 -0.25 -15.08 5.92
CA TYR A 265 0.36 -13.84 5.47
C TYR A 265 -0.49 -13.26 4.33
N LEU A 266 -0.70 -11.96 4.35
CA LEU A 266 -1.42 -11.22 3.31
C LEU A 266 -0.57 -10.03 2.89
N GLY A 267 -0.49 -9.74 1.60
CA GLY A 267 0.32 -8.60 1.16
C GLY A 267 -0.13 -8.06 -0.18
N PHE A 268 0.03 -6.75 -0.38
CA PHE A 268 -0.28 -6.12 -1.67
C PHE A 268 0.55 -4.85 -1.86
N LYS A 269 0.72 -4.42 -3.12
CA LYS A 269 1.61 -3.31 -3.50
C LYS A 269 0.97 -1.93 -3.34
N ARG A 270 0.38 -1.69 -2.17
CA ARG A 270 -0.21 -0.40 -1.79
C ARG A 270 -0.17 -0.21 -0.28
N ASN A 271 0.16 1.00 0.16
CA ASN A 271 0.12 1.38 1.57
C ASN A 271 -1.33 1.48 2.06
N LEU A 272 -1.67 0.78 3.14
CA LEU A 272 -3.00 0.74 3.71
C LEU A 272 -3.37 2.06 4.40
N PHE A 273 -2.41 2.66 5.10
CA PHE A 273 -2.64 3.86 5.91
C PHE A 273 -2.46 5.17 5.12
N GLU A 274 -2.39 5.08 3.79
CA GLU A 274 -2.31 6.26 2.93
C GLU A 274 -3.69 6.90 2.69
N ILE A 275 -3.72 8.21 2.89
CA ILE A 275 -4.92 9.03 2.73
C ILE A 275 -5.07 9.46 1.28
N ASN A 276 -6.30 9.46 0.76
CA ASN A 276 -6.55 9.86 -0.63
C ASN A 276 -6.34 11.36 -0.84
N LYS A 277 -5.26 11.72 -1.56
CA LYS A 277 -4.85 13.11 -1.81
C LYS A 277 -5.61 13.81 -2.93
N LYS A 278 -6.45 13.10 -3.70
CA LYS A 278 -7.08 13.59 -4.95
C LYS A 278 -8.45 14.24 -4.76
N GLY A 279 -8.97 14.31 -3.53
CA GLY A 279 -10.29 14.87 -3.24
C GLY A 279 -10.46 16.34 -3.64
N ARG A 280 -11.70 16.78 -3.88
CA ARG A 280 -12.00 18.21 -4.10
C ARG A 280 -11.86 19.00 -2.80
N ALA A 281 -12.32 18.42 -1.70
CA ALA A 281 -12.27 18.93 -0.34
C ALA A 281 -11.61 17.91 0.60
N LEU A 282 -11.19 18.37 1.78
CA LEU A 282 -10.74 17.53 2.88
C LEU A 282 -11.94 17.18 3.76
N ASP A 283 -12.63 16.10 3.41
CA ASP A 283 -13.77 15.55 4.14
C ASP A 283 -13.51 14.07 4.49
N GLY A 284 -14.46 13.40 5.17
CA GLY A 284 -14.26 12.02 5.60
C GLY A 284 -14.01 11.02 4.46
N ARG A 285 -14.34 11.36 3.21
CA ARG A 285 -14.09 10.50 2.04
C ARG A 285 -12.60 10.30 1.75
N VAL A 286 -11.73 11.12 2.33
CA VAL A 286 -10.28 10.88 2.24
C VAL A 286 -9.85 9.57 2.90
N PHE A 287 -10.66 9.03 3.82
CA PHE A 287 -10.45 7.75 4.50
C PHE A 287 -11.27 6.59 3.91
N GLU A 288 -12.10 6.86 2.90
CA GLU A 288 -12.98 5.87 2.27
C GLU A 288 -12.20 4.66 1.75
N ARG A 289 -11.05 4.91 1.13
CA ARG A 289 -10.17 3.84 0.64
C ARG A 289 -9.68 2.94 1.76
N PHE A 290 -9.26 3.54 2.88
CA PHE A 290 -8.79 2.80 4.06
C PHE A 290 -9.91 1.93 4.63
N TYR A 291 -11.12 2.49 4.78
CA TYR A 291 -12.30 1.74 5.22
C TYR A 291 -12.53 0.51 4.34
N ASP A 292 -12.65 0.73 3.03
CA ASP A 292 -12.95 -0.35 2.10
C ASP A 292 -11.84 -1.43 2.13
N ASP A 293 -10.57 -1.05 2.22
CA ASP A 293 -9.45 -2.00 2.32
C ASP A 293 -9.55 -2.83 3.59
N ALA A 294 -9.78 -2.18 4.73
CA ALA A 294 -9.89 -2.84 6.03
C ALA A 294 -11.06 -3.82 6.08
N ILE A 295 -12.22 -3.45 5.53
CA ILE A 295 -13.40 -4.34 5.45
C ILE A 295 -13.10 -5.56 4.57
N ASN A 296 -12.52 -5.38 3.38
CA ASN A 296 -12.21 -6.51 2.51
C ASN A 296 -11.19 -7.47 3.16
N ILE A 297 -10.18 -6.93 3.87
CA ILE A 297 -9.21 -7.75 4.61
C ILE A 297 -9.92 -8.52 5.74
N TYR A 298 -10.78 -7.87 6.51
CA TYR A 298 -11.56 -8.50 7.57
C TYR A 298 -12.44 -9.64 7.04
N GLU A 299 -13.15 -9.42 5.93
CA GLU A 299 -14.01 -10.43 5.31
C GLU A 299 -13.25 -11.68 4.84
N ILE A 300 -12.00 -11.52 4.39
CA ILE A 300 -11.08 -12.61 4.02
C ILE A 300 -10.65 -13.40 5.27
N LEU A 301 -10.31 -12.71 6.36
CA LEU A 301 -9.89 -13.36 7.61
C LEU A 301 -11.05 -14.16 8.24
N GLU A 302 -12.25 -13.58 8.25
CA GLU A 302 -13.47 -14.25 8.71
C GLU A 302 -13.82 -15.45 7.84
N GLU A 303 -13.69 -15.34 6.51
CA GLU A 303 -13.91 -16.47 5.59
C GLU A 303 -13.01 -17.65 5.91
N ILE A 304 -11.71 -17.40 6.07
CA ILE A 304 -10.73 -18.46 6.39
C ILE A 304 -11.03 -19.09 7.75
N LYS A 305 -11.35 -18.27 8.75
CA LYS A 305 -11.72 -18.74 10.08
C LYS A 305 -12.97 -19.63 10.03
N ASN A 306 -13.96 -19.29 9.21
CA ASN A 306 -15.21 -20.03 9.07
C ASN A 306 -15.06 -21.31 8.26
N ASN A 307 -14.35 -21.27 7.13
CA ASN A 307 -14.12 -22.46 6.29
C ASN A 307 -13.41 -23.54 7.10
N ASN A 308 -12.47 -23.19 7.99
CA ASN A 308 -11.81 -24.19 8.81
C ASN A 308 -12.71 -24.94 9.82
N LYS A 309 -13.85 -24.38 10.23
CA LYS A 309 -14.77 -25.06 11.15
C LYS A 309 -15.49 -26.23 10.49
N VAL A 310 -15.77 -26.12 9.19
CA VAL A 310 -16.38 -27.19 8.40
C VAL A 310 -15.47 -28.44 8.38
N PHE A 311 -14.15 -28.25 8.55
CA PHE A 311 -13.15 -29.33 8.47
C PHE A 311 -12.75 -29.92 9.84
N LYS A 312 -13.38 -29.47 10.94
CA LYS A 312 -13.24 -30.07 12.28
C LYS A 312 -14.44 -30.95 12.68
N MET A 313 -15.40 -31.16 11.79
CA MET A 313 -16.47 -32.17 11.94
C MET A 313 -16.10 -33.47 11.23
#